data_AF-A0A919NLY6-F1
#
_entry.id   AF-A0A919NLY6-F1
#
_cell.length_a   1.000
_cell.length_b   1.000
_cell.length_c   1.000
_cell.angle_alpha   90.00
_cell.angle_beta   90.00
_cell.angle_gamma   90.00
#
_symmetry.space_group_name_H-M   'P 1'
#
loop_
_entity.id
_entity.type
_entity.pdbx_description
1 polymer ?
#
loop_
_entity_poly.entity_id
_entity_poly.type
_entity_poly.pdbx_seq_one_letter_code
_entity_poly.pdbx_strand_id
1 'polypeptide(L)'
;MTGGRYYSKLRAVKSTVSVTQERRIAAAPGAVWYVVTTPQMYEQLDPRCHLESATGNGEVGSQYVFTVRAGLARARLHYVIREATPDARWMAEVDRAGKHAGVQRAELLPDTAGTLLRWTVDMPTGRLTRRLVTASCKRELSKWLTTVDYYSRSIQGSTA
;
A
#
# COMPACT_ATOMS: atom_id res chain seq x y z
N MET A 1 20.29 -11.28 -51.51
CA MET A 1 20.21 -11.99 -50.22
C MET A 1 20.41 -10.98 -49.09
N THR A 2 19.32 -10.50 -48.51
CA THR A 2 19.32 -9.48 -47.44
C THR A 2 19.13 -10.19 -46.09
N GLY A 3 20.22 -10.39 -45.37
CA GLY A 3 20.23 -10.96 -44.01
C GLY A 3 19.67 -9.96 -43.00
N GLY A 4 18.41 -10.17 -42.59
CA GLY A 4 17.74 -9.38 -41.57
C GLY A 4 18.39 -9.56 -40.20
N ARG A 5 18.80 -8.44 -39.58
CA ARG A 5 19.24 -8.39 -38.19
C ARG A 5 18.07 -8.71 -37.26
N TYR A 6 18.09 -9.88 -36.65
CA TYR A 6 17.26 -10.21 -35.51
C TYR A 6 17.68 -9.36 -34.30
N TYR A 7 17.05 -8.21 -34.10
CA TYR A 7 17.08 -7.54 -32.81
C TYR A 7 16.21 -8.35 -31.84
N SER A 8 16.85 -9.24 -31.08
CA SER A 8 16.22 -9.86 -29.92
C SER A 8 15.80 -8.73 -28.97
N LYS A 9 14.49 -8.48 -28.87
CA LYS A 9 13.90 -7.65 -27.83
C LYS A 9 14.29 -8.30 -26.50
N LEU A 10 15.34 -7.80 -25.87
CA LEU A 10 15.68 -8.09 -24.48
C LEU A 10 14.45 -7.75 -23.64
N ARG A 11 13.61 -8.74 -23.35
CA ARG A 11 12.54 -8.61 -22.36
C ARG A 11 13.22 -8.26 -21.05
N ALA A 12 13.12 -7.01 -20.64
CA ALA A 12 13.60 -6.58 -19.34
C ALA A 12 13.01 -7.50 -18.28
N VAL A 13 13.85 -8.31 -17.63
CA VAL A 13 13.41 -9.21 -16.56
C VAL A 13 12.91 -8.33 -15.41
N LYS A 14 11.60 -8.27 -15.23
CA LYS A 14 10.97 -7.56 -14.11
C LYS A 14 11.45 -8.23 -12.82
N SER A 15 12.08 -7.46 -11.94
CA SER A 15 12.39 -7.88 -10.58
C SER A 15 11.22 -7.44 -9.70
N THR A 16 10.87 -8.20 -8.67
CA THR A 16 9.95 -7.71 -7.63
C THR A 16 10.76 -7.19 -6.45
N VAL A 17 10.34 -6.06 -5.90
CA VAL A 17 10.76 -5.58 -4.59
C VAL A 17 9.65 -5.89 -3.61
N SER A 18 10.00 -6.55 -2.51
CA SER A 18 9.12 -6.75 -1.38
C SER A 18 9.70 -5.99 -0.19
N VAL A 19 8.90 -5.14 0.44
CA VAL A 19 9.27 -4.37 1.63
C VAL A 19 8.22 -4.60 2.70
N THR A 20 8.65 -5.21 3.80
CA THR A 20 7.84 -5.37 5.01
C THR A 20 8.35 -4.45 6.10
N GLN A 21 7.45 -3.79 6.80
CA GLN A 21 7.73 -3.06 8.03
C GLN A 21 6.65 -3.35 9.06
N GLU A 22 7.05 -3.28 10.32
CA GLU A 22 6.19 -3.55 11.47
C GLU A 22 6.13 -2.34 12.38
N ARG A 23 4.98 -2.14 13.02
CA ARG A 23 4.75 -1.09 14.01
C ARG A 23 3.85 -1.63 15.11
N ARG A 24 4.30 -1.50 16.36
CA ARG A 24 3.42 -1.64 17.53
C ARG A 24 2.62 -0.35 17.68
N ILE A 25 1.30 -0.49 17.72
CA ILE A 25 0.35 0.60 17.83
C ILE A 25 -0.41 0.38 19.14
N ALA A 26 -0.41 1.38 20.01
CA ALA A 26 -1.15 1.36 21.26
C ALA A 26 -2.66 1.62 21.02
N ALA A 27 -3.27 0.79 20.17
CA ALA A 27 -4.68 0.81 19.85
C ALA A 27 -5.21 -0.61 19.59
N ALA A 28 -6.52 -0.79 19.81
CA ALA A 28 -7.22 -2.04 19.56
C ALA A 28 -7.23 -2.36 18.05
N PRO A 29 -7.24 -3.65 17.66
CA PRO A 29 -7.21 -4.07 16.26
C PRO A 29 -8.28 -3.40 15.40
N GLY A 30 -9.51 -3.22 15.91
CA GLY A 30 -10.59 -2.54 15.19
C GLY A 30 -10.32 -1.08 14.84
N ALA A 31 -9.63 -0.34 15.71
CA ALA A 31 -9.24 1.04 15.41
C ALA A 31 -8.17 1.08 14.30
N VAL A 32 -7.17 0.20 14.39
CA VAL A 32 -6.13 0.07 13.36
C VAL A 32 -6.74 -0.38 12.04
N TRP A 33 -7.63 -1.36 12.06
CA TRP A 33 -8.36 -1.86 10.91
C TRP A 33 -9.12 -0.74 10.20
N TYR A 34 -9.92 0.04 10.94
CA TYR A 34 -10.65 1.16 10.38
C TYR A 34 -9.71 2.15 9.67
N VAL A 35 -8.59 2.52 10.30
CA VAL A 35 -7.62 3.48 9.73
C VAL A 35 -7.02 2.98 8.42
N VAL A 36 -6.62 1.71 8.36
CA VAL A 36 -5.89 1.19 7.19
C VAL A 36 -6.79 0.70 6.05
N THR A 37 -8.08 0.46 6.31
CA THR A 37 -9.01 -0.06 5.30
C THR A 37 -9.97 0.98 4.74
N THR A 38 -10.21 2.08 5.46
CA THR A 38 -11.12 3.16 5.05
C THR A 38 -10.45 4.07 4.01
N PRO A 39 -11.00 4.22 2.78
CA PRO A 39 -10.32 4.95 1.71
C PRO A 39 -10.18 6.45 2.00
N GLN A 40 -11.10 7.06 2.74
CA GLN A 40 -11.04 8.47 3.13
C GLN A 40 -9.87 8.76 4.08
N MET A 41 -9.40 7.77 4.83
CA MET A 41 -8.24 7.93 5.72
C MET A 41 -6.93 8.07 4.93
N TYR A 42 -6.85 7.58 3.69
CA TYR A 42 -5.59 7.55 2.94
C TYR A 42 -5.01 8.94 2.65
N GLU A 43 -5.84 9.97 2.50
CA GLU A 43 -5.36 11.35 2.34
C GLU A 43 -4.74 11.90 3.62
N GLN A 44 -5.28 11.48 4.78
CA GLN A 44 -4.75 11.84 6.09
C GLN A 44 -3.44 11.09 6.40
N LEU A 45 -3.33 9.85 5.91
CA LEU A 45 -2.16 9.00 6.13
C LEU A 45 -1.00 9.32 5.18
N ASP A 46 -1.30 9.77 3.97
CA ASP A 46 -0.31 10.17 2.97
C ASP A 46 -0.81 11.42 2.21
N PRO A 47 -0.24 12.61 2.47
CA PRO A 47 -0.68 13.86 1.84
C PRO A 47 -0.42 13.91 0.32
N ARG A 48 0.28 12.92 -0.23
CA ARG A 48 0.44 12.76 -1.68
C ARG A 48 -0.76 12.08 -2.33
N CYS A 49 -1.54 11.37 -1.54
CA CYS A 49 -2.67 10.57 -1.98
C CYS A 49 -3.94 11.43 -1.98
N HIS A 50 -4.72 11.33 -3.05
CA HIS A 50 -6.01 11.98 -3.17
C HIS A 50 -7.02 10.96 -3.72
N LEU A 51 -8.13 10.77 -3.02
CA LEU A 51 -9.18 9.85 -3.38
C LEU A 51 -10.03 10.43 -4.51
N GLU A 52 -10.02 9.78 -5.68
CA GLU A 52 -10.89 10.15 -6.79
C GLU A 52 -12.27 9.49 -6.68
N SER A 53 -12.28 8.21 -6.30
CA SER A 53 -13.51 7.44 -6.15
C SER A 53 -13.28 6.21 -5.28
N ALA A 54 -14.31 5.79 -4.56
CA ALA A 54 -14.32 4.54 -3.80
C ALA A 54 -15.66 3.82 -4.01
N THR A 55 -15.59 2.49 -4.04
CA THR A 55 -16.75 1.60 -3.89
C THR A 55 -16.44 0.64 -2.74
N GLY A 56 -17.29 0.60 -1.72
CA GLY A 56 -17.06 -0.20 -0.51
C GLY A 56 -16.16 0.48 0.52
N ASN A 57 -15.95 -0.19 1.65
CA ASN A 57 -15.20 0.31 2.81
C ASN A 57 -14.31 -0.77 3.44
N GLY A 58 -13.49 -1.41 2.61
CA GLY A 58 -12.39 -2.27 3.06
C GLY A 58 -12.68 -3.76 2.95
N GLU A 59 -13.92 -4.12 2.62
CA GLU A 59 -14.34 -5.49 2.34
C GLU A 59 -13.84 -5.99 0.99
N VAL A 60 -13.82 -7.32 0.82
CA VAL A 60 -13.48 -7.98 -0.46
C VAL A 60 -14.38 -7.44 -1.57
N GLY A 61 -13.76 -7.07 -2.69
CA GLY A 61 -14.46 -6.46 -3.83
C GLY A 61 -14.53 -4.94 -3.80
N SER A 62 -14.17 -4.30 -2.68
CA SER A 62 -14.01 -2.85 -2.62
C SER A 62 -12.96 -2.39 -3.64
N GLN A 63 -13.16 -1.19 -4.18
CA GLN A 63 -12.26 -0.60 -5.17
C GLN A 63 -12.02 0.87 -4.89
N TYR A 64 -10.76 1.28 -4.91
CA TYR A 64 -10.37 2.66 -4.67
C TYR A 64 -9.53 3.17 -5.83
N VAL A 65 -9.78 4.41 -6.24
CA VAL A 65 -8.95 5.09 -7.22
C VAL A 65 -8.30 6.28 -6.54
N PHE A 66 -6.97 6.27 -6.51
CA PHE A 66 -6.19 7.35 -5.95
C PHE A 66 -5.34 8.03 -7.03
N THR A 67 -5.28 9.35 -6.97
CA THR A 67 -4.18 10.11 -7.54
C THR A 67 -3.06 10.20 -6.49
N VAL A 68 -1.85 9.80 -6.86
CA VAL A 68 -0.64 9.93 -6.02
C VAL A 68 0.35 10.89 -6.68
N ARG A 69 0.80 11.91 -5.92
CA ARG A 69 1.78 12.90 -6.37
C ARG A 69 3.18 12.63 -5.79
N ALA A 70 4.20 12.61 -6.63
CA ALA A 70 5.59 12.48 -6.21
C ALA A 70 6.46 13.52 -6.93
N GLY A 71 6.66 14.68 -6.30
CA GLY A 71 7.27 15.84 -6.95
C GLY A 71 6.43 16.30 -8.14
N LEU A 72 7.03 16.38 -9.33
CA LEU A 72 6.34 16.73 -10.58
C LEU A 72 5.55 15.56 -11.20
N ALA A 73 5.73 14.33 -10.71
CA ALA A 73 5.04 13.17 -11.24
C ALA A 73 3.67 12.97 -10.58
N ARG A 74 2.66 12.62 -11.39
CA ARG A 74 1.33 12.18 -10.95
C ARG A 74 1.07 10.77 -11.47
N ALA A 75 0.55 9.89 -10.61
CA ALA A 75 0.11 8.56 -10.99
C ALA A 75 -1.32 8.33 -10.50
N ARG A 76 -2.16 7.79 -11.38
CA ARG A 76 -3.49 7.28 -11.01
C ARG A 76 -3.35 5.79 -10.73
N LEU A 77 -3.67 5.38 -9.51
CA LEU A 77 -3.58 4.02 -9.01
C LEU A 77 -4.99 3.50 -8.71
N HIS A 78 -5.28 2.29 -9.15
CA HIS A 78 -6.53 1.58 -8.87
C HIS A 78 -6.23 0.42 -7.93
N TYR A 79 -6.92 0.40 -6.79
CA TYR A 79 -6.79 -0.61 -5.76
C TYR A 79 -8.02 -1.50 -5.82
N VAL A 80 -7.83 -2.81 -5.73
CA VAL A 80 -8.92 -3.78 -5.63
C VAL A 80 -8.66 -4.68 -4.43
N ILE A 81 -9.60 -4.72 -3.49
CA ILE A 81 -9.46 -5.51 -2.27
C ILE A 81 -9.79 -6.96 -2.59
N ARG A 82 -8.85 -7.86 -2.30
CA ARG A 82 -8.94 -9.30 -2.62
C ARG A 82 -9.07 -10.16 -1.37
N GLU A 83 -8.53 -9.72 -0.25
CA GLU A 83 -8.63 -10.39 1.04
C GLU A 83 -8.99 -9.36 2.09
N ALA A 84 -9.99 -9.66 2.91
CA ALA A 84 -10.37 -8.84 4.05
C ALA A 84 -10.96 -9.75 5.14
N THR A 85 -10.16 -9.97 6.19
CA THR A 85 -10.60 -10.57 7.45
C THR A 85 -10.51 -9.47 8.50
N PRO A 86 -11.67 -8.95 8.97
CA PRO A 86 -11.69 -7.87 9.95
C PRO A 86 -10.73 -8.11 11.10
N ASP A 87 -10.02 -7.04 11.48
CA ASP A 87 -9.08 -7.01 12.61
C ASP A 87 -7.87 -7.94 12.49
N ALA A 88 -7.67 -8.60 11.34
CA ALA A 88 -6.63 -9.61 11.18
C ALA A 88 -5.82 -9.46 9.89
N ARG A 89 -6.47 -9.42 8.72
CA ARG A 89 -5.77 -9.47 7.42
C ARG A 89 -6.45 -8.65 6.35
N TRP A 90 -5.66 -7.99 5.54
CA TRP A 90 -6.15 -7.22 4.41
C TRP A 90 -5.17 -7.27 3.24
N MET A 91 -5.67 -7.39 2.02
CA MET A 91 -4.83 -7.36 0.82
C MET A 91 -5.51 -6.61 -0.32
N ALA A 92 -4.77 -5.70 -0.93
CA ALA A 92 -5.16 -5.01 -2.14
C ALA A 92 -4.16 -5.26 -3.28
N GLU A 93 -4.69 -5.60 -4.45
CA GLU A 93 -3.96 -5.51 -5.70
C GLU A 93 -4.00 -4.06 -6.19
N VAL A 94 -2.89 -3.59 -6.77
CA VAL A 94 -2.74 -2.23 -7.27
C VAL A 94 -2.41 -2.25 -8.75
N ASP A 95 -3.18 -1.52 -9.54
CA ASP A 95 -3.01 -1.33 -10.96
C ASP A 95 -2.69 0.13 -11.31
N ARG A 96 -1.91 0.33 -12.36
CA ARG A 96 -1.63 1.63 -12.96
C ARG A 96 -1.84 1.54 -14.47
N ALA A 97 -2.83 2.27 -14.98
CA ALA A 97 -3.19 2.28 -16.40
C ALA A 97 -3.41 0.85 -16.97
N GLY A 98 -4.17 0.03 -16.24
CA GLY A 98 -4.49 -1.36 -16.63
C GLY A 98 -3.32 -2.34 -16.55
N LYS A 99 -2.23 -1.97 -15.88
CA LYS A 99 -1.08 -2.85 -15.66
C LYS A 99 -0.83 -3.02 -14.17
N HIS A 100 -0.56 -4.26 -13.76
CA HIS A 100 -0.16 -4.59 -12.40
C HIS A 100 1.00 -3.73 -11.92
N ALA A 101 0.74 -2.96 -10.87
CA ALA A 101 1.65 -2.02 -10.24
C ALA A 101 2.12 -2.48 -8.85
N GLY A 102 1.48 -3.49 -8.26
CA GLY A 102 1.94 -4.11 -7.02
C GLY A 102 0.83 -4.74 -6.19
N VAL A 103 1.19 -5.16 -4.98
CA VAL A 103 0.29 -5.67 -3.96
C VAL A 103 0.64 -5.02 -2.62
N GLN A 104 -0.38 -4.69 -1.83
CA GLN A 104 -0.22 -4.28 -0.44
C GLN A 104 -0.92 -5.27 0.47
N ARG A 105 -0.27 -5.65 1.57
CA ARG A 105 -0.80 -6.60 2.57
C ARG A 105 -0.65 -6.04 3.97
N ALA A 106 -1.68 -6.22 4.76
CA ALA A 106 -1.72 -5.93 6.18
C ALA A 106 -1.95 -7.21 6.96
N GLU A 107 -1.19 -7.39 8.04
CA GLU A 107 -1.48 -8.36 9.10
C GLU A 107 -1.55 -7.61 10.42
N LEU A 108 -2.65 -7.81 11.15
CA LEU A 108 -2.89 -7.26 12.47
C LEU A 108 -2.82 -8.42 13.47
N LEU A 109 -1.89 -8.31 14.41
CA LEU A 109 -1.70 -9.29 15.47
C LEU A 109 -2.05 -8.59 16.79
N PRO A 110 -3.06 -9.06 17.53
CA PRO A 110 -3.33 -8.55 18.87
C PRO A 110 -2.07 -8.71 19.75
N ASP A 111 -1.70 -7.64 20.45
CA ASP A 111 -0.61 -7.62 21.43
C ASP A 111 -1.20 -7.16 22.78
N THR A 112 -0.56 -7.53 23.89
CA THR A 112 -1.07 -7.21 25.25
C THR A 112 -1.23 -5.71 25.50
N ALA A 113 -0.49 -4.87 24.76
CA ALA A 113 -0.53 -3.42 24.83
C ALA A 113 -1.18 -2.74 23.61
N GLY A 114 -1.82 -3.49 22.70
CA GLY A 114 -2.47 -2.94 21.50
C GLY A 114 -2.43 -3.89 20.30
N THR A 115 -1.89 -3.41 19.18
CA THR A 115 -1.83 -4.17 17.92
C THR A 115 -0.45 -4.07 17.30
N LEU A 116 0.13 -5.20 16.91
CA LEU A 116 1.26 -5.23 16.01
C LEU A 116 0.73 -5.23 14.56
N LEU A 117 0.93 -4.11 13.87
CA LEU A 117 0.64 -3.98 12.44
C LEU A 117 1.90 -4.35 11.64
N ARG A 118 1.80 -5.36 10.79
CA ARG A 118 2.78 -5.68 9.75
C ARG A 118 2.22 -5.27 8.40
N TRP A 119 2.93 -4.40 7.69
CA TRP A 119 2.56 -3.96 6.35
C TRP A 119 3.62 -4.37 5.34
N THR A 120 3.20 -5.03 4.26
CA THR A 120 4.07 -5.49 3.19
C THR A 120 3.64 -4.87 1.86
N VAL A 121 4.61 -4.31 1.13
CA VAL A 121 4.42 -3.75 -0.20
C VAL A 121 5.28 -4.52 -1.20
N ASP A 122 4.63 -5.13 -2.19
CA ASP A 122 5.28 -5.74 -3.34
C ASP A 122 5.11 -4.87 -4.57
N MET A 123 6.20 -4.59 -5.28
CA MET A 123 6.17 -3.79 -6.52
C MET A 123 7.08 -4.39 -7.59
N PRO A 124 6.62 -4.51 -8.84
CA PRO A 124 7.48 -4.80 -9.98
C PRO A 124 8.40 -3.59 -10.25
N THR A 125 9.70 -3.84 -10.38
CA THR A 125 10.74 -2.84 -10.64
C THR A 125 11.75 -3.34 -11.67
N GLY A 126 12.47 -2.41 -12.29
CA GLY A 126 13.68 -2.71 -13.03
C GLY A 126 14.82 -3.15 -12.09
N ARG A 127 15.72 -4.00 -12.60
CA ARG A 127 16.90 -4.47 -11.84
C ARG A 127 17.80 -3.32 -11.39
N LEU A 128 18.00 -2.32 -12.26
CA LEU A 128 18.89 -1.17 -12.00
C LEU A 128 18.32 -0.22 -10.94
N THR A 129 16.99 -0.11 -10.84
CA THR A 129 16.32 0.80 -9.88
C THR A 129 15.96 0.11 -8.56
N ARG A 130 16.18 -1.21 -8.43
CA ARG A 130 15.74 -2.01 -7.29
C ARG A 130 16.14 -1.41 -5.94
N ARG A 131 17.43 -1.10 -5.75
CA ARG A 131 17.94 -0.57 -4.47
C ARG A 131 17.31 0.78 -4.11
N LEU A 132 17.18 1.67 -5.09
CA LEU A 132 16.59 3.00 -4.91
C LEU A 132 15.10 2.90 -4.58
N VAL A 133 14.36 2.04 -5.29
CA VAL A 133 12.94 1.77 -5.03
C VAL A 133 12.75 1.15 -3.64
N THR A 134 13.56 0.17 -3.24
CA THR A 134 13.52 -0.41 -1.90
C THR A 134 13.77 0.64 -0.81
N ALA A 135 14.82 1.45 -0.94
CA ALA A 135 15.15 2.48 0.05
C ALA A 135 14.04 3.54 0.15
N SER A 136 13.51 3.99 -1.00
CA SER A 136 12.40 4.92 -1.03
C SER A 136 11.14 4.33 -0.39
N CYS A 137 10.77 3.09 -0.75
CA CYS A 137 9.61 2.41 -0.19
C CYS A 137 9.73 2.23 1.33
N LYS A 138 10.89 1.83 1.85
CA LYS A 138 11.13 1.71 3.30
C LYS A 138 10.94 3.04 4.04
N ARG A 139 11.43 4.13 3.48
CA ARG A 139 11.29 5.46 4.09
C ARG A 139 9.85 5.93 4.10
N GLU A 140 9.15 5.79 2.98
CA GLU A 140 7.77 6.25 2.86
C GLU A 140 6.81 5.38 3.68
N LEU A 141 7.02 4.06 3.70
CA LEU A 141 6.25 3.15 4.53
C LEU A 141 6.44 3.45 6.03
N SER A 142 7.66 3.82 6.46
CA SER A 142 7.91 4.15 7.86
C SER A 142 7.19 5.43 8.30
N LYS A 143 7.11 6.44 7.42
CA LYS A 143 6.33 7.67 7.67
C LYS A 143 4.84 7.36 7.73
N TRP A 144 4.35 6.58 6.78
CA TRP A 144 2.95 6.16 6.71
C TRP A 144 2.54 5.40 7.97
N LEU A 145 3.33 4.39 8.41
CA LEU A 145 3.06 3.63 9.63
C LEU A 145 3.08 4.50 10.90
N THR A 146 3.92 5.54 10.94
CA THR A 146 3.91 6.52 12.04
C THR A 146 2.61 7.31 12.08
N THR A 147 2.04 7.61 10.90
CA THR A 147 0.79 8.35 10.77
C THR A 147 -0.42 7.46 11.10
N VAL A 148 -0.39 6.18 10.68
CA VAL A 148 -1.39 5.18 11.09
C VAL A 148 -1.45 5.04 12.61
N ASP A 149 -0.28 4.96 13.25
CA ASP A 149 -0.16 4.88 14.71
C ASP A 149 -0.83 6.09 15.40
N TYR A 150 -0.56 7.31 14.91
CA TYR A 150 -1.17 8.53 15.42
C TYR A 150 -2.70 8.52 15.31
N TYR A 151 -3.25 8.26 14.13
CA TYR A 151 -4.71 8.28 13.92
C TYR A 151 -5.43 7.15 14.64
N SER A 152 -4.82 5.96 14.73
CA SER A 152 -5.41 4.80 15.43
C SER A 152 -5.62 5.10 16.92
N ARG A 153 -4.69 5.82 17.56
CA ARG A 153 -4.82 6.25 18.96
C ARG A 153 -5.88 7.34 19.13
N SER A 154 -6.01 8.25 18.15
CA SER A 154 -6.98 9.35 18.22
C SER A 154 -8.45 8.86 18.16
N ILE A 155 -8.70 7.78 17.43
CA ILE A 155 -10.04 7.17 17.32
C ILE A 155 -10.48 6.59 18.66
N GLN A 156 -9.58 5.94 19.41
CA GLN A 156 -9.90 5.39 20.73
C GLN A 156 -10.21 6.47 21.77
N GLY A 157 -9.57 7.65 21.67
CA GLY A 157 -9.81 8.76 22.59
C GLY A 157 -11.14 9.48 22.39
N SER A 158 -11.84 9.25 21.26
CA SER A 158 -13.09 9.93 20.91
C SER A 158 -14.35 9.19 21.39
N THR A 159 -14.19 8.03 22.03
CA THR A 159 -15.28 7.17 22.52
C THR A 159 -15.40 7.15 24.06
N ALA A 160 -14.83 8.14 24.75
CA ALA A 160 -14.90 8.29 26.21
C ALA A 160 -15.89 9.38 26.63
#